data_AF-A0A8C9FNU6-F1
#
_entry.id   AF-A0A8C9FNU6-F1
#
_cell.length_a   1.000
_cell.length_b   1.000
_cell.length_c   1.000
_cell.angle_alpha   90.00
_cell.angle_beta   90.00
_cell.angle_gamma   90.00
#
_symmetry.space_group_name_H-M   'P 1'
#
loop_
_entity.id
_entity.type
_entity.pdbx_description
1 polymer ?
#
loop_
_entity_poly.entity_id
_entity_poly.type
_entity_poly.pdbx_seq_one_letter_code
_entity_poly.pdbx_strand_id
1 'polypeptide(L)'
;MILTFEKRSYKNQELRIKFPDNPEKFMESELDLNDIIQEMHVIATMPDLYHLLVELNAVQSLLGLLGHDNTDILQCLQQLSCERLSALCNLL
;
A
#
# COMPACT_ATOMS: atom_id res chain seq x y z
N MET A 1 1.44 -5.32 10.84
CA MET A 1 1.95 -4.51 9.71
C MET A 1 1.23 -4.89 8.42
N ILE A 2 1.47 -6.06 7.81
CA ILE A 2 0.80 -6.46 6.55
C ILE A 2 -0.74 -6.52 6.68
N LEU A 3 -1.27 -7.20 7.70
CA LEU A 3 -2.73 -7.22 7.95
C LEU A 3 -3.30 -5.83 8.27
N THR A 4 -2.49 -4.95 8.85
CA THR A 4 -2.88 -3.56 9.14
C THR A 4 -2.98 -2.76 7.84
N PHE A 5 -2.03 -2.97 6.91
CA PHE A 5 -2.06 -2.40 5.57
C PHE A 5 -3.32 -2.82 4.82
N GLU A 6 -3.64 -4.12 4.78
CA GLU A 6 -4.87 -4.61 4.12
C GLU A 6 -6.12 -3.96 4.71
N LYS A 7 -6.20 -3.88 6.03
CA LYS A 7 -7.34 -3.25 6.70
C LYS A 7 -7.47 -1.75 6.37
N ARG A 8 -6.35 -1.02 6.31
CA ARG A 8 -6.34 0.42 5.99
C ARG A 8 -6.65 0.65 4.51
N SER A 9 -6.08 -0.15 3.62
CA SER A 9 -6.36 -0.12 2.17
C SER A 9 -7.83 -0.38 1.88
N TYR A 10 -8.41 -1.43 2.49
CA TYR A 10 -9.83 -1.74 2.36
C TYR A 10 -10.72 -0.60 2.87
N LYS A 11 -10.43 -0.06 4.06
CA LYS A 11 -11.20 1.05 4.65
C LYS A 11 -11.14 2.30 3.76
N ASN A 12 -9.97 2.62 3.21
CA ASN A 12 -9.81 3.75 2.31
C ASN A 12 -10.64 3.56 1.03
N GLN A 13 -10.55 2.39 0.40
CA GLN A 13 -11.33 2.05 -0.79
C GLN A 13 -12.84 2.12 -0.52
N GLU A 14 -13.31 1.57 0.61
CA GLU A 14 -14.71 1.64 1.02
C GLU A 14 -15.18 3.09 1.16
N LEU A 15 -14.40 3.96 1.81
CA LEU A 15 -14.77 5.36 2.01
C LEU A 15 -14.78 6.15 0.69
N ARG A 16 -13.84 5.87 -0.23
CA ARG A 16 -13.83 6.47 -1.58
C ARG A 16 -15.06 6.06 -2.40
N ILE A 17 -15.49 4.80 -2.29
CA ILE A 17 -16.73 4.33 -2.94
C ILE A 17 -17.97 4.98 -2.30
N LYS A 18 -17.96 5.15 -0.97
CA LYS A 18 -19.10 5.69 -0.22
C LYS A 18 -19.25 7.20 -0.37
N PHE A 19 -18.15 7.92 -0.56
CA PHE A 19 -18.10 9.38 -0.57
C PHE A 19 -17.24 9.94 -1.72
N PRO A 20 -17.51 9.56 -2.99
CA PRO A 20 -16.63 9.87 -4.12
C PRO A 20 -16.40 11.38 -4.32
N ASP A 21 -17.43 12.20 -4.09
CA ASP A 21 -17.38 13.65 -4.28
C ASP A 21 -16.98 14.44 -3.01
N ASN A 22 -16.68 13.75 -1.91
CA ASN A 22 -16.39 14.38 -0.62
C ASN A 22 -15.03 13.92 -0.06
N PRO A 23 -13.90 14.44 -0.59
CA PRO A 23 -12.55 14.06 -0.19
C PRO A 23 -12.27 14.17 1.32
N GLU A 24 -12.87 15.16 1.98
CA GLU A 24 -12.73 15.38 3.42
C GLU A 24 -13.15 14.16 4.26
N LYS A 25 -14.05 13.31 3.75
CA LYS A 25 -14.54 12.13 4.47
C LYS A 25 -13.60 10.93 4.42
N PHE A 26 -12.64 10.90 3.49
CA PHE A 26 -11.67 9.82 3.38
C PHE A 26 -10.22 10.28 3.52
N MET A 27 -9.96 11.58 3.67
CA MET A 27 -8.64 12.16 3.89
C MET A 27 -7.86 11.49 5.04
N GLU A 28 -8.49 11.32 6.22
CA GLU A 28 -7.84 10.66 7.36
C GLU A 28 -7.43 9.21 7.03
N SER A 29 -8.26 8.50 6.27
CA SER A 29 -7.94 7.13 5.84
C SER A 29 -6.83 7.08 4.79
N GLU A 30 -6.67 8.13 3.97
CA GLU A 30 -5.54 8.24 3.03
C GLU A 30 -4.23 8.50 3.77
N LEU A 31 -4.25 9.35 4.80
CA LEU A 31 -3.09 9.58 5.67
C LEU A 31 -2.69 8.29 6.40
N ASP A 32 -3.66 7.61 7.02
CA ASP A 32 -3.44 6.30 7.66
C ASP A 32 -2.82 5.28 6.69
N LEU A 33 -3.31 5.25 5.44
CA LEU A 33 -2.80 4.37 4.39
C LEU A 33 -1.37 4.74 3.98
N ASN A 34 -1.07 6.02 3.84
CA ASN A 34 0.29 6.49 3.53
C ASN A 34 1.27 6.08 4.64
N ASP A 35 0.91 6.32 5.90
CA ASP A 35 1.76 6.01 7.06
C ASP A 35 2.13 4.52 7.12
N ILE A 36 1.17 3.61 6.88
CA ILE A 36 1.47 2.17 6.91
C ILE A 36 2.32 1.73 5.71
N ILE A 37 2.17 2.35 4.53
CA ILE A 37 3.04 2.08 3.37
C ILE A 37 4.48 2.52 3.69
N GLN A 38 4.66 3.62 4.41
CA GLN A 38 5.98 4.03 4.89
C GLN A 38 6.55 3.01 5.89
N GLU A 39 5.76 2.56 6.87
CA GLU A 39 6.21 1.51 7.81
C GLU A 39 6.60 0.20 7.10
N MET A 40 5.94 -0.14 5.99
CA MET A 40 6.26 -1.34 5.19
C MET A 40 7.67 -1.31 4.58
N HIS A 41 8.36 -0.16 4.53
CA HIS A 41 9.78 -0.10 4.13
C HIS A 41 10.65 -1.00 4.99
N VAL A 42 10.29 -1.21 6.27
CA VAL A 42 11.01 -2.13 7.15
C VAL A 42 10.93 -3.56 6.63
N ILE A 43 9.79 -4.00 6.09
CA ILE A 43 9.63 -5.35 5.51
C ILE A 43 10.47 -5.47 4.24
N ALA A 44 10.56 -4.40 3.43
CA ALA A 44 11.45 -4.38 2.28
C ALA A 44 12.92 -4.63 2.68
N THR A 45 13.32 -4.29 3.91
CA THR A 45 14.68 -4.57 4.42
C THR A 45 14.98 -6.05 4.67
N MET A 46 13.95 -6.91 4.78
CA MET A 46 14.03 -8.31 5.21
C MET A 46 13.46 -9.27 4.14
N PRO A 47 14.27 -9.77 3.19
CA PRO A 47 13.82 -10.65 2.10
C PRO A 47 13.11 -11.92 2.59
N ASP A 48 13.49 -12.44 3.75
CA ASP A 48 12.87 -13.62 4.36
C ASP A 48 11.37 -13.44 4.61
N LEU A 49 10.87 -12.20 4.70
CA LEU A 49 9.45 -11.91 4.93
C LEU A 49 8.63 -11.79 3.65
N TYR A 50 9.23 -11.89 2.46
CA TYR A 50 8.52 -11.68 1.20
C TYR A 50 7.47 -12.75 0.90
N HIS A 51 7.69 -13.99 1.37
CA HIS A 51 6.67 -15.04 1.27
C HIS A 51 5.36 -14.64 1.94
N LEU A 52 5.42 -13.93 3.07
CA LEU A 52 4.23 -13.43 3.77
C LEU A 52 3.47 -12.38 2.96
N LEU A 53 4.16 -11.56 2.16
CA LEU A 53 3.50 -10.59 1.27
C LEU A 53 2.69 -11.29 0.18
N VAL A 54 3.20 -12.42 -0.33
CA VAL A 54 2.51 -13.24 -1.33
C VAL A 54 1.36 -14.01 -0.70
N GLU A 55 1.59 -14.70 0.42
CA GLU A 55 0.57 -15.49 1.12
C GLU A 55 -0.62 -14.64 1.59
N LEU A 56 -0.36 -13.39 2.01
CA LEU A 56 -1.40 -12.47 2.47
C LEU A 56 -2.01 -11.62 1.35
N ASN A 57 -1.67 -11.87 0.08
CA ASN A 57 -2.10 -11.10 -1.09
C ASN A 57 -1.78 -9.59 -1.04
N ALA A 58 -0.80 -9.20 -0.24
CA ALA A 58 -0.40 -7.80 -0.10
C ALA A 58 0.23 -7.25 -1.39
N VAL A 59 0.86 -8.12 -2.19
CA VAL A 59 1.41 -7.74 -3.49
C VAL A 59 0.31 -7.22 -4.42
N GLN A 60 -0.85 -7.89 -4.47
CA GLN A 60 -1.98 -7.49 -5.32
C GLN A 60 -2.55 -6.15 -4.84
N SER A 61 -2.71 -5.97 -3.53
CA SER A 61 -3.16 -4.70 -2.94
C SER A 61 -2.20 -3.56 -3.24
N LEU A 62 -0.87 -3.77 -3.13
CA LEU A 62 0.14 -2.80 -3.50
C LEU A 62 0.10 -2.44 -4.99
N LEU A 63 -0.05 -3.43 -5.87
CA LEU A 63 -0.19 -3.20 -7.31
C LEU A 63 -1.47 -2.41 -7.64
N GLY A 64 -2.56 -2.65 -6.91
CA GLY A 64 -3.80 -1.89 -7.05
C GLY A 64 -3.63 -0.39 -6.74
N LEU A 65 -2.69 -0.04 -5.86
CA LEU A 65 -2.38 1.35 -5.51
C LEU A 65 -1.56 2.09 -6.58
N LEU A 66 -1.00 1.40 -7.58
CA LEU A 66 -0.28 2.06 -8.69
C LEU A 66 -1.19 2.95 -9.56
N GLY A 67 -2.51 2.70 -9.54
CA GLY A 67 -3.51 3.51 -10.23
C GLY A 67 -4.25 4.48 -9.31
N HIS A 68 -3.75 4.74 -8.11
CA HIS A 68 -4.47 5.53 -7.12
C HIS A 68 -4.51 7.02 -7.49
N ASP A 69 -5.70 7.65 -7.41
CA ASP A 69 -5.88 9.05 -7.83
C ASP A 69 -5.12 10.05 -6.93
N ASN A 70 -4.86 9.68 -5.67
CA ASN A 70 -4.01 10.48 -4.79
C ASN A 70 -2.53 10.22 -5.11
N THR A 71 -1.88 11.24 -5.67
CA THR A 71 -0.47 11.21 -6.08
C THR A 71 0.51 10.98 -4.94
N ASP A 72 0.17 11.37 -3.71
CA ASP A 72 1.05 11.19 -2.55
C ASP A 72 1.14 9.70 -2.17
N ILE A 73 0.03 8.97 -2.28
CA ILE A 73 0.01 7.51 -2.09
C ILE A 73 0.81 6.83 -3.19
N LEU A 74 0.62 7.26 -4.44
CA LEU A 74 1.38 6.73 -5.59
C LEU A 74 2.88 6.96 -5.40
N GLN A 75 3.29 8.15 -4.98
CA GLN A 75 4.69 8.49 -4.75
C GLN A 75 5.29 7.69 -3.58
N CYS A 76 4.53 7.52 -2.49
CA CYS A 76 4.94 6.70 -1.35
C CYS A 76 5.18 5.24 -1.78
N LEU A 77 4.26 4.70 -2.57
CA LEU A 77 4.39 3.36 -3.15
C LEU A 77 5.60 3.27 -4.07
N GLN A 78 5.82 4.25 -4.95
CA GLN A 78 6.98 4.29 -5.84
C GLN A 78 8.29 4.33 -5.06
N GLN A 79 8.34 5.01 -3.92
CA GLN A 79 9.53 5.03 -3.08
C GLN A 79 9.81 3.66 -2.44
N LEU A 80 8.77 3.00 -1.91
CA LEU A 80 8.86 1.61 -1.44
C LEU A 80 9.35 0.68 -2.58
N SER A 81 8.90 0.97 -3.80
CA SER A 81 9.20 0.23 -5.02
C SER A 81 10.68 0.42 -5.45
N CYS A 82 11.15 1.67 -5.46
CA CYS A 82 12.41 2.10 -6.06
C CYS A 82 13.62 1.72 -5.19
N GLU A 83 13.44 1.70 -3.87
CA GLU A 83 14.56 1.38 -2.98
C GLU A 83 14.97 -0.11 -3.06
N ARG A 84 14.06 -1.04 -3.40
CA ARG A 84 14.37 -2.50 -3.30
C ARG A 84 13.64 -3.48 -4.24
N LEU A 85 12.83 -3.07 -5.22
CA LEU A 85 12.10 -4.02 -6.11
C LEU A 85 12.96 -4.86 -7.07
N SER A 86 14.27 -4.62 -7.20
CA SER A 86 15.12 -5.54 -7.99
C SER A 86 15.07 -6.98 -7.46
N ALA A 87 14.73 -7.18 -6.18
CA ALA A 87 14.54 -8.50 -5.58
C ALA A 87 13.14 -9.11 -5.82
N LEU A 88 12.10 -8.28 -6.00
CA LEU A 88 10.69 -8.72 -6.18
C LEU A 88 10.36 -9.02 -7.64
N CYS A 89 10.99 -8.35 -8.61
CA CYS A 89 10.86 -8.69 -10.03
C CYS A 89 11.39 -10.10 -10.38
N ASN A 90 12.18 -10.74 -9.51
CA ASN A 90 12.66 -12.12 -9.68
C ASN A 90 11.70 -13.18 -9.09
N LEU A 91 10.57 -12.77 -8.49
CA LEU A 91 9.57 -13.64 -7.88
C LEU A 91 8.30 -13.83 -8.75
N LEU A 92 8.23 -13.17 -9.91
CA LEU A 92 7.23 -13.37 -10.97
C LEU A 92 7.93 -13.93 -12.22
#